data_AF-A0A183ADQ4-F1
#
_entry.id   AF-A0A183ADQ4-F1
#
_cell.length_a   1.000
_cell.length_b   1.000
_cell.length_c   1.000
_cell.angle_alpha   90.00
_cell.angle_beta   90.00
_cell.angle_gamma   90.00
#
_symmetry.space_group_name_H-M   'P 1'
#
loop_
_entity.id
_entity.type
_entity.pdbx_description
1 polymer ?
#
loop_
_entity_poly.entity_id
_entity_poly.type
_entity_poly.pdbx_seq_one_letter_code
_entity_poly.pdbx_strand_id
1 'polypeptide(L)'
;MQSARTGTFPNECETMINQLISLFWSGEQTYMNMSAASASDEISMLGFSEYFRLCCLRMRTIADKLCQFQTTRGGHLILGEVRSMIQMSNWNECTVDKLIHLALDMEKQFEQRLNELCVLAKQKNDSVTAEFVESTLLRDQVHVLKITVNHVNGLKVCENAWIYDTLTMKPFVRQICEMLGSGLTGVGQTCIPEMCVSTTSATGVGRNPCSSGSETCSEYLQSFVNSLRY
;
A
#
# COMPACT_ATOMS: atom_id res chain seq x y z
N MET A 1 22.04 -14.70 -16.58
CA MET A 1 22.60 -15.94 -15.98
C MET A 1 21.45 -16.67 -15.32
N GLN A 2 21.37 -17.99 -15.44
CA GLN A 2 20.32 -18.77 -14.79
C GLN A 2 20.69 -19.02 -13.31
N SER A 3 19.73 -18.88 -12.40
CA SER A 3 19.96 -19.08 -10.97
C SER A 3 20.27 -20.55 -10.67
N ALA A 4 21.28 -20.81 -9.82
CA ALA A 4 21.65 -22.18 -9.42
C ALA A 4 20.55 -22.91 -8.62
N ARG A 5 19.45 -22.22 -8.28
CA ARG A 5 18.26 -22.76 -7.58
C ARG A 5 17.16 -23.22 -8.55
N THR A 6 17.25 -22.96 -9.86
CA THR A 6 16.15 -23.27 -10.79
C THR A 6 15.90 -24.77 -10.92
N GLY A 7 14.71 -25.19 -10.50
CA GLY A 7 14.22 -26.57 -10.66
C GLY A 7 12.74 -26.73 -10.29
N THR A 8 12.18 -25.83 -9.49
CA THR A 8 10.79 -25.93 -8.96
C THR A 8 9.96 -24.65 -9.06
N PHE A 9 10.46 -23.58 -9.68
CA PHE A 9 9.72 -22.32 -9.87
C PHE A 9 9.32 -22.15 -11.34
N PRO A 10 8.01 -22.16 -11.68
CA PRO A 10 7.56 -22.03 -13.06
C PRO A 10 7.74 -20.61 -13.62
N ASN A 11 8.29 -20.50 -14.83
CA ASN A 11 8.54 -19.22 -15.51
C ASN A 11 7.27 -18.36 -15.65
N GLU A 12 6.08 -18.97 -15.79
CA GLU A 12 4.82 -18.24 -15.86
C GLU A 12 4.44 -17.61 -14.51
N CYS A 13 4.74 -18.29 -13.39
CA CYS A 13 4.54 -17.75 -12.05
C CYS A 13 5.54 -16.61 -11.78
N GLU A 14 6.81 -16.80 -12.14
CA GLU A 14 7.86 -15.76 -12.09
C GLU A 14 7.44 -14.50 -12.88
N THR A 15 6.88 -14.69 -14.07
CA THR A 15 6.40 -13.59 -14.92
C THR A 15 5.20 -12.87 -14.31
N MET A 16 4.21 -13.61 -13.79
CA MET A 16 3.04 -13.01 -13.14
C MET A 16 3.39 -12.28 -11.84
N ILE A 17 4.39 -12.75 -11.08
CA ILE A 17 4.89 -12.05 -9.88
C ILE A 17 5.55 -10.72 -10.28
N ASN A 18 6.37 -10.68 -11.33
CA ASN A 18 6.93 -9.43 -11.86
C ASN A 18 5.84 -8.43 -12.31
N GLN A 19 4.76 -8.91 -12.94
CA GLN A 19 3.61 -8.08 -13.30
C GLN A 19 2.86 -7.55 -12.08
N LEU A 20 2.66 -8.38 -11.05
CA LEU A 20 2.02 -7.97 -9.79
C LEU A 20 2.86 -6.94 -9.04
N ILE A 21 4.17 -7.11 -8.94
CA ILE A 21 5.07 -6.11 -8.33
C ILE A 21 4.90 -4.75 -9.01
N SER A 22 4.92 -4.74 -10.35
CA SER A 22 4.70 -3.53 -11.15
C SER A 22 3.31 -2.91 -10.90
N LEU A 23 2.28 -3.75 -10.77
CA LEU A 23 0.91 -3.32 -10.47
C LEU A 23 0.76 -2.74 -9.05
N PHE A 24 1.41 -3.32 -8.03
CA PHE A 24 1.35 -2.82 -6.66
C PHE A 24 2.07 -1.47 -6.52
N TRP A 25 3.22 -1.25 -7.17
CA TRP A 25 3.84 0.09 -7.21
C TRP A 25 3.03 1.10 -8.05
N SER A 26 2.39 0.65 -9.13
CA SER A 26 1.42 1.46 -9.89
C SER A 26 0.26 1.91 -8.98
N GLY A 27 -0.21 1.01 -8.11
CA GLY A 27 -1.20 1.28 -7.05
C GLY A 27 -0.72 2.25 -5.99
N GLU A 28 0.52 2.07 -5.50
CA GLU A 28 1.17 2.97 -4.55
C GLU A 28 1.19 4.41 -5.06
N GLN A 29 1.67 4.65 -6.29
CA GLN A 29 1.68 5.97 -6.93
C GLN A 29 0.25 6.56 -6.99
N THR A 30 -0.73 5.72 -7.34
CA THR A 30 -2.13 6.14 -7.45
C THR A 30 -2.69 6.57 -6.09
N TYR A 31 -2.45 5.79 -5.04
CA TYR A 31 -2.89 6.13 -3.67
C TYR A 31 -2.16 7.35 -3.10
N MET A 32 -0.89 7.57 -3.46
CA MET A 32 -0.17 8.78 -3.11
C MET A 32 -0.81 10.02 -3.76
N ASN A 33 -1.22 9.92 -5.04
CA ASN A 33 -1.94 11.00 -5.73
C ASN A 33 -3.31 11.27 -5.07
N MET A 34 -4.09 10.23 -4.75
CA MET A 34 -5.37 10.35 -4.03
C MET A 34 -5.21 11.01 -2.66
N SER A 35 -4.16 10.65 -1.92
CA SER A 35 -3.83 11.23 -0.62
C SER A 35 -3.49 12.72 -0.74
N ALA A 36 -2.60 13.09 -1.67
CA ALA A 36 -2.21 14.48 -1.91
C ALA A 36 -3.40 15.34 -2.36
N ALA A 37 -4.22 14.84 -3.29
CA ALA A 37 -5.43 15.53 -3.74
C ALA A 37 -6.41 15.77 -2.58
N SER A 38 -6.67 14.75 -1.76
CA SER A 38 -7.58 14.87 -0.61
C SER A 38 -7.11 15.87 0.45
N ALA A 39 -5.80 16.12 0.55
CA ALA A 39 -5.21 17.14 1.43
C ALA A 39 -5.11 18.54 0.79
N SER A 40 -5.39 18.70 -0.50
CA SER A 40 -5.38 20.01 -1.18
C SER A 40 -6.43 20.96 -0.59
N ASP A 41 -6.19 22.27 -0.70
CA ASP A 41 -7.14 23.30 -0.22
C ASP A 41 -8.51 23.23 -0.95
N GLU A 42 -8.56 22.63 -2.14
CA GLU A 42 -9.78 22.42 -2.94
C GLU A 42 -10.69 21.33 -2.35
N ILE A 43 -10.10 20.28 -1.76
CA ILE A 43 -10.84 19.12 -1.23
C ILE A 43 -10.91 19.14 0.31
N SER A 44 -9.79 19.40 0.99
CA SER A 44 -9.65 19.56 2.44
C SER A 44 -10.20 18.40 3.31
N MET A 45 -10.09 17.16 2.84
CA MET A 45 -10.55 15.93 3.54
C MET A 45 -9.36 15.16 4.11
N LEU A 46 -8.84 15.65 5.23
CA LEU A 46 -7.63 15.12 5.86
C LEU A 46 -7.77 13.68 6.37
N GLY A 47 -8.96 13.23 6.80
CA GLY A 47 -9.16 11.84 7.22
C GLY A 47 -9.02 10.86 6.05
N PHE A 48 -9.62 11.18 4.89
CA PHE A 48 -9.43 10.44 3.65
C PHE A 48 -7.99 10.54 3.11
N SER A 49 -7.34 11.70 3.22
CA SER A 49 -5.93 11.84 2.83
C SER A 49 -5.02 10.87 3.59
N GLU A 50 -5.18 10.80 4.92
CA GLU A 50 -4.42 9.89 5.76
C GLU A 50 -4.79 8.42 5.51
N TYR A 51 -6.07 8.11 5.25
CA TYR A 51 -6.51 6.77 4.83
C TYR A 51 -5.83 6.31 3.54
N PHE A 52 -5.83 7.14 2.49
CA PHE A 52 -5.14 6.82 1.24
C PHE A 52 -3.62 6.71 1.43
N ARG A 53 -3.04 7.46 2.37
CA ARG A 53 -1.62 7.33 2.75
C ARG A 53 -1.32 5.99 3.42
N LEU A 54 -2.21 5.46 4.27
CA LEU A 54 -2.11 4.10 4.80
C LEU A 54 -2.25 3.04 3.69
N CYS A 55 -3.17 3.22 2.73
CA CYS A 55 -3.28 2.33 1.57
C CYS A 55 -2.01 2.34 0.71
N CYS A 56 -1.41 3.51 0.46
CA CYS A 56 -0.12 3.65 -0.21
C CYS A 56 1.00 2.84 0.49
N LEU A 57 1.13 2.97 1.82
CA LEU A 57 2.09 2.19 2.61
C LEU A 57 1.83 0.67 2.55
N ARG A 58 0.56 0.25 2.51
CA ARG A 58 0.16 -1.16 2.31
C ARG A 58 0.58 -1.68 0.93
N MET A 59 0.39 -0.89 -0.13
CA MET A 59 0.79 -1.26 -1.50
C MET A 59 2.31 -1.50 -1.58
N ARG A 60 3.11 -0.56 -1.05
CA ARG A 60 4.58 -0.68 -1.01
C ARG A 60 5.01 -1.92 -0.24
N THR A 61 4.41 -2.15 0.93
CA THR A 61 4.57 -3.37 1.75
C THR A 61 4.31 -4.66 0.97
N ILE A 62 3.25 -4.72 0.15
CA ILE A 62 2.92 -5.91 -0.65
C ILE A 62 3.93 -6.09 -1.80
N ALA A 63 4.33 -5.00 -2.47
CA ALA A 63 5.35 -5.05 -3.51
C ALA A 63 6.70 -5.55 -2.96
N ASP A 64 7.11 -5.10 -1.79
CA ASP A 64 8.33 -5.56 -1.11
C ASP A 64 8.26 -7.04 -0.73
N LYS A 65 7.11 -7.52 -0.20
CA LYS A 65 6.87 -8.96 0.04
C LYS A 65 7.02 -9.78 -1.24
N LEU A 66 6.47 -9.31 -2.36
CA LEU A 66 6.56 -9.99 -3.65
C LEU A 66 8.00 -9.97 -4.22
N CYS A 67 8.75 -8.88 -4.05
CA CYS A 67 10.17 -8.81 -4.44
C CYS A 67 11.04 -9.79 -3.62
N GLN A 68 10.81 -9.86 -2.31
CA GLN A 68 11.46 -10.83 -1.44
C GLN A 68 11.09 -12.26 -1.81
N PHE A 69 9.82 -12.53 -2.11
CA PHE A 69 9.36 -13.84 -2.56
C PHE A 69 10.03 -14.24 -3.89
N GLN A 70 10.00 -13.38 -4.90
CA GLN A 70 10.61 -13.59 -6.21
C GLN A 70 12.09 -13.98 -6.10
N THR A 71 12.86 -13.18 -5.35
CA THR A 71 14.31 -13.41 -5.14
C THR A 71 14.58 -14.65 -4.29
N THR A 72 13.76 -14.91 -3.26
CA THR A 72 13.84 -16.14 -2.43
C THR A 72 13.58 -17.40 -3.25
N ARG A 73 12.63 -17.36 -4.19
CA ARG A 73 12.34 -18.45 -5.13
C ARG A 73 13.46 -18.64 -6.16
N GLY A 74 14.39 -17.70 -6.27
CA GLY A 74 15.50 -17.72 -7.22
C GLY A 74 15.15 -17.18 -8.60
N GLY A 75 13.98 -16.52 -8.74
CA GLY A 75 13.60 -15.81 -9.96
C GLY A 75 14.23 -14.43 -10.06
N HIS A 76 14.06 -13.81 -11.22
CA HIS A 76 14.63 -12.53 -11.59
C HIS A 76 13.56 -11.44 -11.56
N LEU A 77 13.89 -10.33 -10.90
CA LEU A 77 13.05 -9.12 -10.91
C LEU A 77 13.24 -8.40 -12.25
N ILE A 78 12.20 -8.44 -13.09
CA ILE A 78 12.19 -7.80 -14.42
C ILE A 78 11.03 -6.81 -14.46
N LEU A 79 11.35 -5.54 -14.65
CA LEU A 79 10.43 -4.43 -14.46
C LEU A 79 10.45 -3.49 -15.66
N GLY A 80 9.26 -3.08 -16.09
CA GLY A 80 9.09 -2.01 -17.08
C GLY A 80 8.97 -0.64 -16.41
N GLU A 81 8.53 0.33 -17.19
CA GLU A 81 8.15 1.65 -16.66
C GLU A 81 6.89 1.53 -15.78
N VAL A 82 6.97 2.00 -14.53
CA VAL A 82 5.84 1.98 -13.59
C VAL A 82 5.19 3.37 -13.55
N ARG A 83 3.96 3.45 -14.08
CA ARG A 83 3.09 4.64 -14.02
C ARG A 83 1.90 4.37 -13.11
N SER A 84 1.30 5.42 -12.55
CA SER A 84 0.00 5.36 -11.82
C SER A 84 -1.05 4.56 -12.59
N MET A 85 -1.81 3.69 -11.91
CA MET A 85 -2.88 2.87 -12.50
C MET A 85 -3.96 3.75 -13.13
N ILE A 86 -4.27 4.84 -12.42
CA ILE A 86 -5.23 5.84 -12.84
C ILE A 86 -4.45 7.06 -13.35
N GLN A 87 -4.71 7.43 -14.59
CA GLN A 87 -4.15 8.61 -15.24
C GLN A 87 -5.23 9.69 -15.29
N MET A 88 -5.09 10.70 -14.44
CA MET A 88 -6.01 11.84 -14.36
C MET A 88 -5.18 13.13 -14.43
N SER A 89 -5.66 14.09 -15.22
CA SER A 89 -5.01 15.39 -15.39
C SER A 89 -5.06 16.20 -14.10
N ASN A 90 -6.26 16.37 -13.55
CA ASN A 90 -6.53 17.25 -12.42
C ASN A 90 -7.15 16.44 -11.27
N TRP A 91 -6.32 15.94 -10.36
CA TRP A 91 -6.79 15.16 -9.21
C TRP A 91 -7.58 16.01 -8.20
N ASN A 92 -7.29 17.31 -8.08
CA ASN A 92 -7.93 18.20 -7.11
C ASN A 92 -9.40 18.51 -7.47
N GLU A 93 -9.77 18.48 -8.76
CA GLU A 93 -11.15 18.66 -9.23
C GLU A 93 -12.07 17.45 -8.91
N CYS A 94 -11.53 16.40 -8.28
CA CYS A 94 -12.28 15.20 -7.94
C CYS A 94 -12.99 15.35 -6.59
N THR A 95 -14.25 14.91 -6.54
CA THR A 95 -14.90 14.71 -5.24
C THR A 95 -14.33 13.47 -4.55
N VAL A 96 -14.25 13.49 -3.21
CA VAL A 96 -13.81 12.32 -2.43
C VAL A 96 -14.66 11.08 -2.69
N ASP A 97 -15.96 11.27 -2.99
CA ASP A 97 -16.86 10.21 -3.46
C ASP A 97 -16.30 9.47 -4.68
N LYS A 98 -15.82 10.20 -5.70
CA LYS A 98 -15.14 9.61 -6.86
C LYS A 98 -13.83 8.92 -6.44
N LEU A 99 -13.04 9.53 -5.56
CA LEU A 99 -11.76 8.95 -5.11
C LEU A 99 -11.95 7.60 -4.39
N ILE A 100 -12.94 7.48 -3.49
CA ILE A 100 -13.20 6.23 -2.78
C ILE A 100 -13.84 5.16 -3.69
N HIS A 101 -14.62 5.56 -4.69
CA HIS A 101 -15.10 4.67 -5.74
C HIS A 101 -13.96 4.13 -6.63
N LEU A 102 -13.02 4.99 -7.05
CA LEU A 102 -11.83 4.60 -7.79
C LEU A 102 -10.93 3.65 -6.98
N ALA A 103 -10.75 3.93 -5.69
CA ALA A 103 -10.04 3.04 -4.77
C ALA A 103 -10.72 1.65 -4.69
N LEU A 104 -12.05 1.61 -4.57
CA LEU A 104 -12.79 0.34 -4.56
C LEU A 104 -12.56 -0.49 -5.83
N ASP A 105 -12.52 0.14 -6.99
CA ASP A 105 -12.28 -0.57 -8.26
C ASP A 105 -10.83 -1.03 -8.41
N MET A 106 -9.85 -0.28 -7.89
CA MET A 106 -8.46 -0.74 -7.75
C MET A 106 -8.38 -1.97 -6.83
N GLU A 107 -9.05 -1.97 -5.67
CA GLU A 107 -9.03 -3.09 -4.73
C GLU A 107 -9.63 -4.38 -5.32
N LYS A 108 -10.70 -4.28 -6.12
CA LYS A 108 -11.20 -5.42 -6.91
C LYS A 108 -10.16 -5.91 -7.93
N GLN A 109 -9.45 -5.00 -8.58
CA GLN A 109 -8.43 -5.37 -9.56
C GLN A 109 -7.24 -6.09 -8.91
N PHE A 110 -6.78 -5.64 -7.74
CA PHE A 110 -5.76 -6.38 -6.99
C PHE A 110 -6.24 -7.78 -6.57
N GLU A 111 -7.47 -7.90 -6.06
CA GLU A 111 -8.06 -9.19 -5.70
C GLU A 111 -8.14 -10.13 -6.91
N GLN A 112 -8.62 -9.66 -8.06
CA GLN A 112 -8.66 -10.45 -9.29
C GLN A 112 -7.26 -10.95 -9.69
N ARG A 113 -6.27 -10.06 -9.71
CA ARG A 113 -4.90 -10.40 -10.14
C ARG A 113 -4.16 -11.34 -9.17
N LEU A 114 -4.44 -11.24 -7.87
CA LEU A 114 -3.95 -12.21 -6.87
C LEU A 114 -4.60 -13.59 -7.06
N ASN A 115 -5.91 -13.63 -7.34
CA ASN A 115 -6.60 -14.88 -7.65
C ASN A 115 -6.09 -15.53 -8.96
N GLU A 116 -5.82 -14.73 -10.00
CA GLU A 116 -5.17 -15.20 -11.25
C GLU A 116 -3.83 -15.89 -10.97
N LEU A 117 -2.97 -15.30 -10.12
CA LEU A 117 -1.71 -15.94 -9.72
C LEU A 117 -1.94 -17.23 -8.91
N CYS A 118 -2.88 -17.24 -7.96
CA CYS A 118 -3.18 -18.45 -7.18
C CYS A 118 -3.65 -19.61 -8.07
N VAL A 119 -4.56 -19.33 -9.02
CA VAL A 119 -5.03 -20.33 -9.99
C VAL A 119 -3.89 -20.83 -10.88
N LEU A 120 -3.03 -19.92 -11.39
CA LEU A 120 -1.88 -20.30 -12.20
C LEU A 120 -0.88 -21.16 -11.42
N ALA A 121 -0.56 -20.79 -10.18
CA ALA A 121 0.34 -21.55 -9.30
C ALA A 121 -0.18 -22.97 -9.08
N LYS A 122 -1.48 -23.13 -8.79
CA LYS A 122 -2.13 -24.45 -8.68
C LYS A 122 -2.07 -25.25 -9.97
N GLN A 123 -2.36 -24.64 -11.13
CA GLN A 123 -2.26 -25.29 -12.44
C GLN A 123 -0.83 -25.76 -12.77
N LYS A 124 0.18 -25.03 -12.29
CA LYS A 124 1.61 -25.36 -12.49
C LYS A 124 2.18 -26.26 -11.38
N ASN A 125 1.36 -26.73 -10.44
CA ASN A 125 1.75 -27.49 -9.25
C ASN A 125 2.77 -26.78 -8.34
N ASP A 126 2.79 -25.44 -8.36
CA ASP A 126 3.60 -24.63 -7.45
C ASP A 126 2.82 -24.36 -6.15
N SER A 127 2.82 -25.36 -5.27
CA SER A 127 2.15 -25.30 -3.97
C SER A 127 2.61 -24.13 -3.09
N VAL A 128 3.91 -23.79 -3.13
CA VAL A 128 4.50 -22.73 -2.29
C VAL A 128 4.04 -21.34 -2.74
N THR A 129 3.96 -21.10 -4.06
CA THR A 129 3.42 -19.83 -4.56
C THR A 129 1.93 -19.71 -4.29
N ALA A 130 1.16 -20.80 -4.40
CA ALA A 130 -0.26 -20.80 -4.04
C ALA A 130 -0.47 -20.51 -2.54
N GLU A 131 0.23 -21.23 -1.66
CA GLU A 131 0.17 -21.05 -0.21
C GLU A 131 0.56 -19.63 0.23
N PHE A 132 1.64 -19.07 -0.34
CA PHE A 132 2.06 -17.69 -0.06
C PHE A 132 0.97 -16.67 -0.41
N VAL A 133 0.38 -16.77 -1.61
CA VAL A 133 -0.67 -15.84 -2.06
C VAL A 133 -1.93 -15.96 -1.21
N GLU A 134 -2.36 -17.18 -0.87
CA GLU A 134 -3.55 -17.41 -0.06
C GLU A 134 -3.38 -16.95 1.40
N SER A 135 -2.30 -17.35 2.04
CA SER A 135 -2.02 -17.07 3.46
C SER A 135 -1.70 -15.60 3.74
N THR A 136 -0.94 -14.96 2.84
CA THR A 136 -0.25 -13.70 3.13
C THR A 136 -0.85 -12.49 2.40
N LEU A 137 -1.55 -12.69 1.27
CA LEU A 137 -2.04 -11.60 0.42
C LEU A 137 -3.57 -11.59 0.28
N LEU A 138 -4.18 -12.70 -0.18
CA LEU A 138 -5.63 -12.78 -0.39
C LEU A 138 -6.42 -12.60 0.91
N ARG A 139 -5.94 -13.16 2.04
CA ARG A 139 -6.57 -12.98 3.35
C ARG A 139 -6.69 -11.51 3.74
N ASP A 140 -5.60 -10.74 3.67
CA ASP A 140 -5.61 -9.31 4.00
C ASP A 140 -6.48 -8.52 2.99
N GLN A 141 -6.45 -8.91 1.71
CA GLN A 141 -7.16 -8.23 0.62
C GLN A 141 -8.69 -8.21 0.81
N VAL A 142 -9.29 -9.33 1.22
CA VAL A 142 -10.75 -9.42 1.47
C VAL A 142 -11.21 -8.43 2.55
N HIS A 143 -10.43 -8.24 3.61
CA HIS A 143 -10.77 -7.30 4.68
C HIS A 143 -10.64 -5.84 4.22
N VAL A 144 -9.62 -5.49 3.43
CA VAL A 144 -9.48 -4.13 2.90
C VAL A 144 -10.56 -3.81 1.87
N LEU A 145 -10.97 -4.78 1.05
CA LEU A 145 -12.13 -4.64 0.17
C LEU A 145 -13.40 -4.36 1.00
N LYS A 146 -13.62 -5.11 2.09
CA LYS A 146 -14.76 -4.91 3.01
C LYS A 146 -14.75 -3.53 3.67
N ILE A 147 -13.60 -3.06 4.16
CA ILE A 147 -13.41 -1.71 4.71
C ILE A 147 -13.75 -0.64 3.66
N THR A 148 -13.21 -0.78 2.45
CA THR A 148 -13.44 0.18 1.36
C THR A 148 -14.91 0.23 0.93
N VAL A 149 -15.59 -0.92 0.81
CA VAL A 149 -17.04 -1.01 0.56
C VAL A 149 -17.85 -0.37 1.69
N ASN A 150 -17.45 -0.54 2.95
CA ASN A 150 -18.11 0.11 4.08
C ASN A 150 -17.98 1.64 4.00
N HIS A 151 -16.82 2.17 3.59
CA HIS A 151 -16.63 3.62 3.41
C HIS A 151 -17.41 4.20 2.24
N VAL A 152 -17.45 3.51 1.08
CA VAL A 152 -18.31 3.90 -0.06
C VAL A 152 -19.78 4.00 0.36
N ASN A 153 -20.30 2.97 1.03
CA ASN A 153 -21.70 2.96 1.46
C ASN A 153 -21.96 3.96 2.61
N GLY A 154 -21.01 4.10 3.55
CA GLY A 154 -21.13 5.05 4.66
C GLY A 154 -21.15 6.51 4.20
N LEU A 155 -20.30 6.86 3.23
CA LEU A 155 -20.29 8.18 2.62
C LEU A 155 -21.62 8.48 1.91
N LYS A 156 -22.13 7.51 1.13
CA LYS A 156 -23.43 7.60 0.45
C LYS A 156 -24.61 7.78 1.43
N VAL A 157 -24.60 7.10 2.57
CA VAL A 157 -25.64 7.23 3.61
C VAL A 157 -25.52 8.53 4.41
N CYS A 158 -24.30 9.07 4.56
CA CYS A 158 -24.06 10.30 5.30
C CYS A 158 -24.47 11.56 4.53
N GLU A 159 -24.51 11.50 3.18
CA GLU A 159 -24.81 12.60 2.24
C GLU A 159 -23.93 13.87 2.38
N ASN A 160 -22.99 13.88 3.33
CA ASN A 160 -22.08 14.98 3.61
C ASN A 160 -20.66 14.46 3.87
N ALA A 161 -19.78 14.66 2.89
CA ALA A 161 -18.41 14.15 2.93
C ALA A 161 -17.56 14.74 4.07
N TRP A 162 -17.77 16.01 4.44
CA TRP A 162 -17.01 16.66 5.50
C TRP A 162 -17.35 16.13 6.89
N ILE A 163 -18.64 15.88 7.15
CA ILE A 163 -19.11 15.26 8.40
C ILE A 163 -18.56 13.83 8.48
N TYR A 164 -18.64 13.07 7.38
CA TYR A 164 -18.12 11.69 7.34
C TYR A 164 -16.60 11.63 7.55
N ASP A 165 -15.83 12.51 6.88
CA ASP A 165 -14.39 12.61 7.08
C ASP A 165 -14.04 12.91 8.55
N THR A 166 -14.73 13.88 9.15
CA THR A 166 -14.42 14.37 10.49
C THR A 166 -14.86 13.42 11.60
N LEU A 167 -16.03 12.78 11.48
CA LEU A 167 -16.58 11.91 12.52
C LEU A 167 -16.26 10.42 12.32
N THR A 168 -15.95 9.97 11.11
CA THR A 168 -15.66 8.56 10.80
C THR A 168 -14.21 8.34 10.37
N MET A 169 -13.72 9.04 9.33
CA MET A 169 -12.38 8.78 8.80
C MET A 169 -11.26 9.20 9.76
N LYS A 170 -11.31 10.42 10.30
CA LYS A 170 -10.28 10.91 11.23
C LYS A 170 -10.13 10.02 12.48
N PRO A 171 -11.21 9.59 13.18
CA PRO A 171 -11.09 8.63 14.29
C PRO A 171 -10.60 7.24 13.85
N PHE A 172 -11.09 6.71 12.73
CA PHE A 172 -10.69 5.40 12.21
C PHE A 172 -9.18 5.36 11.89
N VAL A 173 -8.68 6.35 11.16
CA VAL A 173 -7.26 6.44 10.81
C VAL A 173 -6.40 6.70 12.05
N ARG A 174 -6.85 7.55 12.98
CA ARG A 174 -6.17 7.71 14.29
C ARG A 174 -6.03 6.37 15.02
N GLN A 175 -7.10 5.58 15.10
CA GLN A 175 -7.09 4.27 15.74
C GLN A 175 -6.07 3.33 15.07
N ILE A 176 -5.99 3.32 13.74
CA ILE A 176 -4.96 2.55 13.01
C ILE A 176 -3.56 3.04 13.39
N CYS A 177 -3.30 4.34 13.32
CA CYS A 177 -2.01 4.91 13.70
C CYS A 177 -1.62 4.63 15.16
N GLU A 178 -2.57 4.60 16.09
CA GLU A 178 -2.35 4.21 17.50
C GLU A 178 -2.02 2.72 17.64
N MET A 179 -2.69 1.84 16.89
CA MET A 179 -2.36 0.40 16.84
C MET A 179 -0.97 0.12 16.23
N LEU A 180 -0.49 1.00 15.36
CA LEU A 180 0.87 0.93 14.79
C LEU A 180 1.91 1.52 15.76
N GLY A 181 1.61 2.66 16.38
CA GLY A 181 2.51 3.34 17.31
C GLY A 181 2.67 2.66 18.67
N SER A 182 1.67 1.91 19.14
CA SER A 182 1.75 1.15 20.41
C SER A 182 2.69 -0.06 20.36
N GLY A 183 3.14 -0.48 19.17
CA GLY A 183 4.27 -1.40 19.01
C GLY A 183 5.66 -0.74 19.10
N LEU A 184 5.73 0.60 19.09
CA LEU A 184 6.95 1.40 19.07
C LEU A 184 6.87 2.55 20.08
N THR A 185 6.73 2.22 21.37
CA THR A 185 6.78 3.21 22.46
C THR A 185 8.20 3.76 22.63
N GLY A 186 8.61 4.74 21.80
CA GLY A 186 10.00 5.17 21.86
C GLY A 186 10.52 6.36 21.05
N VAL A 187 9.77 7.03 20.15
CA VAL A 187 10.15 8.39 19.67
C VAL A 187 8.90 9.21 19.39
N GLY A 188 8.72 10.31 20.10
CA GLY A 188 7.71 11.30 19.77
C GLY A 188 8.27 12.32 18.78
N GLN A 189 7.76 12.34 17.56
CA GLN A 189 7.75 13.55 16.71
C GLN A 189 6.66 13.46 15.65
N THR A 190 5.75 14.43 15.67
CA THR A 190 4.72 14.61 14.63
C THR A 190 5.38 15.13 13.36
N CYS A 191 5.53 14.27 12.35
CA CYS A 191 5.94 14.69 11.01
C CYS A 191 4.80 15.41 10.28
N ILE A 192 4.44 16.61 10.76
CA ILE A 192 3.87 17.65 9.90
C ILE A 192 5.07 18.24 9.16
N PRO A 193 5.11 18.23 7.81
CA PRO A 193 6.15 18.92 7.08
C PRO A 193 5.97 20.44 7.28
N GLU A 194 6.80 21.05 8.12
CA GLU A 194 6.94 22.51 8.09
C GLU A 194 7.41 22.93 6.69
N MET A 195 6.72 23.89 6.09
CA MET A 195 7.13 24.43 4.79
C MET A 195 8.54 25.00 4.91
N CYS A 196 9.46 24.48 4.11
CA CYS A 196 10.88 24.80 4.20
C CYS A 196 11.13 26.25 3.72
N VAL A 197 11.12 27.20 4.65
CA VAL A 197 11.53 28.59 4.38
C VAL A 197 13.06 28.61 4.31
N SER A 198 13.59 28.70 3.08
CA SER A 198 15.01 28.64 2.82
C SER A 198 15.76 29.87 3.35
N THR A 199 16.60 29.67 4.37
CA THR A 199 17.73 30.56 4.64
C THR A 199 19.02 29.74 4.72
N THR A 200 19.99 30.14 3.90
CA THR A 200 21.27 29.46 3.73
C THR A 200 22.32 29.92 4.73
N SER A 201 23.03 28.97 5.34
CA SER A 201 24.46 29.11 5.68
C SER A 201 25.07 27.74 5.99
N ALA A 202 26.41 27.66 5.98
CA ALA A 202 27.14 26.42 5.67
C ALA A 202 27.95 25.84 6.84
N THR A 203 28.60 24.70 6.54
CA THR A 203 29.74 24.05 7.23
C THR A 203 29.43 23.04 8.35
N GLY A 204 30.21 21.94 8.37
CA GLY A 204 30.19 20.92 9.43
C GLY A 204 30.43 19.49 8.91
N VAL A 205 31.69 19.03 8.90
CA VAL A 205 32.04 17.64 8.52
C VAL A 205 31.90 16.71 9.73
N GLY A 206 31.26 15.55 9.55
CA GLY A 206 31.25 14.46 10.52
C GLY A 206 30.99 13.11 9.86
N ARG A 207 32.02 12.25 9.77
CA ARG A 207 31.87 10.82 9.41
C ARG A 207 31.92 9.97 10.68
N ASN A 208 30.97 9.06 10.85
CA ASN A 208 31.10 7.72 11.46
C ASN A 208 29.69 7.07 11.58
N PRO A 209 29.56 5.75 11.81
CA PRO A 209 29.71 4.74 10.76
C PRO A 209 28.41 3.92 10.61
N CYS A 210 28.45 2.79 9.88
CA CYS A 210 27.30 1.92 9.64
C CYS A 210 26.47 1.57 10.88
N SER A 211 25.23 2.07 10.94
CA SER A 211 24.14 1.50 11.74
C SER A 211 23.36 0.48 10.89
N SER A 212 23.96 -0.70 10.68
CA SER A 212 23.25 -1.84 10.10
C SER A 212 22.26 -2.40 11.14
N GLY A 213 20.97 -2.10 10.98
CA GLY A 213 19.89 -2.69 11.79
C GLY A 213 18.92 -1.71 12.45
N SER A 214 18.16 -0.95 11.66
CA SER A 214 16.86 -0.44 12.14
C SER A 214 15.83 -1.57 12.00
N GLU A 215 15.58 -2.27 13.10
CA GLU A 215 14.87 -3.55 13.17
C GLU A 215 13.39 -3.45 12.73
N THR A 216 13.11 -3.85 11.48
CA THR A 216 11.77 -3.94 10.87
C THR A 216 11.01 -2.60 10.74
N CYS A 217 10.45 -2.31 9.57
CA CYS A 217 9.43 -1.25 9.48
C CYS A 217 8.08 -1.83 9.94
N SER A 218 7.92 -1.98 11.26
CA SER A 218 6.69 -2.43 11.93
C SER A 218 6.11 -3.76 11.40
N GLU A 219 6.96 -4.75 11.10
CA GLU A 219 6.60 -6.11 10.61
C GLU A 219 5.43 -6.19 9.59
N TYR A 220 5.40 -5.28 8.60
CA TYR A 220 4.31 -5.11 7.62
C TYR A 220 3.00 -4.53 8.17
N LEU A 221 3.15 -3.59 9.10
CA LEU A 221 2.15 -2.62 9.52
C LEU A 221 0.76 -3.19 9.89
N GLN A 222 0.54 -4.36 10.50
CA GLN A 222 1.33 -5.56 10.82
C GLN A 222 0.34 -6.72 10.56
N SER A 223 0.23 -7.16 9.29
CA SER A 223 -1.02 -7.70 8.71
C SER A 223 -2.18 -6.67 8.73
N PHE A 224 -1.81 -5.37 8.63
CA PHE A 224 -2.69 -4.19 8.52
C PHE A 224 -3.58 -3.75 9.71
N VAL A 225 -3.84 -4.42 10.83
CA VAL A 225 -2.94 -4.99 11.85
C VAL A 225 -3.61 -6.28 12.36
N ASN A 226 -3.33 -7.41 11.72
CA ASN A 226 -4.11 -8.66 11.77
C ASN A 226 -5.59 -8.45 11.41
N SER A 227 -5.86 -7.77 10.30
CA SER A 227 -7.20 -7.42 9.76
C SER A 227 -8.20 -6.69 10.69
N LEU A 228 -7.73 -6.13 11.80
CA LEU A 228 -8.46 -5.18 12.66
C LEU A 228 -9.77 -5.63 13.37
N ARG A 229 -10.14 -6.89 13.62
CA ARG A 229 -9.52 -8.23 13.41
C ARG A 229 -10.58 -9.29 13.04
N TYR A 230 -11.68 -8.83 12.46
CA TYR A 230 -12.80 -9.56 11.85
C TYR A 230 -13.31 -8.73 10.66
#